data_AF-A0A830DFE2-F1
#
_entry.id   AF-A0A830DFE2-F1
#
_cell.length_a   1.000
_cell.length_b   1.000
_cell.length_c   1.000
_cell.angle_alpha   90.00
_cell.angle_beta   90.00
_cell.angle_gamma   90.00
#
_symmetry.space_group_name_H-M   'P 1'
#
loop_
_entity.id
_entity.type
_entity.pdbx_description
1 polymer ?
#
loop_
_entity_poly.entity_id
_entity_poly.type
_entity_poly.pdbx_seq_one_letter_code
_entity_poly.pdbx_strand_id
1 'polypeptide(L)'
;MALLHSPPFFTPDSSQFHKKPNKKPGIILFAPKPQNPFHQLKKNWQKLSAVAQEISTDGGDQSVIQEEVIGQKEIVSYDWTEEWYPLYLTKNVPDDAPLGLTVFDKQVVLYRDGNGELRCYEDRCPHRLAKLSEGQLFDGRLECLYHGWQFEGNGKCVKIPQLSAGAKIPQSACVKTYEIKDSQGVIWIWMSHKTPPKPEKIPRFENFDRPGFRDISTIHELPYDHSILLENLMDPAHVPISHDRTDFTAKREDATSLFFEVTERTDRGFAGHWGKEKDRSTPDYIPNFLRFEAPCVLQNNREIVDKDGKKDYFSGLFLCRPSGQGKSMLIVRFGNTRQPPLLFKLFPQWYFHQNASKVFEQDMGFLSSQNEILMKEKVPTRGLYINLKSSDTWVFEYRKWMDKVGHGMPYYFGHSKISLPEYAAVVEHAPAGFVANLSASQPAKGGIGNMHAPNPANRYFRHVVHCKGCMSVVKSFRTWKNVLSVVALVSTALAILVTGRQWKGLLLFSTALCLAGIHVCSTAIGMNTTNFIRTHRRL
;
A
#
# COMPACT_ATOMS: atom_id res chain seq x y z
N MET A 1 21.27 41.60 31.37
CA MET A 1 20.62 42.49 32.34
C MET A 1 19.30 41.84 32.70
N ALA A 2 19.22 41.34 33.95
CA ALA A 2 18.13 40.71 34.72
C ALA A 2 17.26 39.58 34.09
N LEU A 3 17.01 38.37 34.63
CA LEU A 3 16.97 37.69 35.95
C LEU A 3 15.55 37.27 36.38
N LEU A 4 15.42 35.99 36.80
CA LEU A 4 14.45 35.38 37.77
C LEU A 4 13.10 34.91 37.19
N HIS A 5 12.43 33.84 37.63
CA HIS A 5 12.70 32.70 38.52
C HIS A 5 11.54 31.69 38.38
N SER A 6 11.80 30.39 38.56
CA SER A 6 10.79 29.36 38.89
C SER A 6 10.37 29.45 40.37
N PRO A 7 9.26 28.77 40.77
CA PRO A 7 9.36 27.87 41.93
C PRO A 7 8.56 26.55 41.83
N PRO A 8 8.86 25.55 42.68
CA PRO A 8 8.31 24.18 42.66
C PRO A 8 7.48 23.80 43.91
N PHE A 9 6.64 22.77 43.85
CA PHE A 9 6.09 22.00 44.99
C PHE A 9 5.60 20.62 44.49
N PHE A 10 5.52 19.50 45.21
CA PHE A 10 6.17 18.88 46.39
C PHE A 10 5.40 17.55 46.57
N THR A 11 6.08 16.42 46.77
CA THR A 11 5.47 15.13 47.17
C THR A 11 5.35 15.03 48.69
N PRO A 12 4.49 14.14 49.22
CA PRO A 12 4.89 13.43 50.43
C PRO A 12 4.61 11.91 50.39
N ASP A 13 5.54 11.20 51.00
CA ASP A 13 5.50 9.80 51.41
C ASP A 13 5.39 9.78 52.95
N SER A 14 4.62 8.85 53.53
CA SER A 14 4.84 8.40 54.91
C SER A 14 4.06 7.13 55.26
N SER A 15 4.79 6.23 55.89
CA SER A 15 4.49 4.86 56.29
C SER A 15 3.78 4.70 57.65
N GLN A 16 3.04 3.59 57.76
CA GLN A 16 2.83 2.69 58.92
C GLN A 16 2.18 3.18 60.23
N PHE A 17 1.11 2.50 60.66
CA PHE A 17 0.93 2.01 62.04
C PHE A 17 -0.02 0.80 62.11
N HIS A 18 0.40 -0.25 62.81
CA HIS A 18 -0.36 -1.47 63.16
C HIS A 18 -1.25 -1.26 64.40
N LYS A 19 -2.46 -1.86 64.41
CA LYS A 19 -3.01 -2.73 65.49
C LYS A 19 -4.43 -3.25 65.15
N LYS A 20 -4.63 -4.56 65.35
CA LYS A 20 -5.90 -5.34 65.41
C LYS A 20 -6.22 -5.62 66.91
N PRO A 21 -7.31 -6.32 67.32
CA PRO A 21 -8.57 -6.71 66.64
C PRO A 21 -9.86 -6.50 67.49
N ASN A 22 -11.07 -6.66 66.92
CA ASN A 22 -12.13 -7.46 67.57
C ASN A 22 -13.25 -7.92 66.62
N LYS A 23 -13.81 -9.10 66.94
CA LYS A 23 -14.73 -9.95 66.15
C LYS A 23 -16.22 -9.59 66.32
N LYS A 24 -17.05 -9.79 65.28
CA LYS A 24 -18.23 -10.72 65.23
C LYS A 24 -19.04 -10.59 63.89
N PRO A 25 -19.95 -11.53 63.54
CA PRO A 25 -19.86 -12.29 62.28
C PRO A 25 -20.99 -12.03 61.27
N GLY A 26 -20.82 -12.52 60.03
CA GLY A 26 -21.93 -12.62 59.08
C GLY A 26 -21.56 -13.27 57.74
N ILE A 27 -22.05 -14.51 57.55
CA ILE A 27 -22.47 -15.15 56.28
C ILE A 27 -21.36 -15.63 55.33
N ILE A 28 -21.26 -16.96 55.23
CA ILE A 28 -20.43 -17.71 54.29
C ILE A 28 -21.22 -17.91 52.98
N LEU A 29 -20.75 -17.34 51.89
CA LEU A 29 -21.09 -17.72 50.51
C LEU A 29 -19.85 -18.39 49.91
N PHE A 30 -19.96 -19.68 49.57
CA PHE A 30 -18.93 -20.40 48.83
C PHE A 30 -18.91 -19.91 47.38
N ALA A 31 -17.94 -19.06 47.04
CA ALA A 31 -17.57 -18.79 45.65
C ALA A 31 -16.37 -19.69 45.27
N PRO A 32 -16.43 -20.46 44.17
CA PRO A 32 -15.27 -21.20 43.69
C PRO A 32 -14.21 -20.23 43.17
N LYS A 33 -12.94 -20.49 43.48
CA LYS A 33 -11.79 -19.72 42.98
C LYS A 33 -11.81 -19.69 41.43
N PRO A 34 -11.54 -18.54 40.79
CA PRO A 34 -11.42 -18.48 39.34
C PRO A 34 -10.21 -19.31 38.90
N GLN A 35 -10.46 -20.38 38.14
CA GLN A 35 -9.43 -21.09 37.43
C GLN A 35 -8.89 -20.18 36.32
N ASN A 36 -7.57 -20.01 36.27
CA ASN A 36 -6.91 -19.17 35.29
C ASN A 36 -7.00 -19.82 33.89
N PRO A 37 -7.74 -19.24 32.92
CA PRO A 37 -7.99 -19.86 31.61
C PRO A 37 -6.71 -20.03 30.76
N PHE A 38 -5.63 -19.33 31.12
CA PHE A 38 -4.34 -19.44 30.43
C PHE A 38 -3.60 -20.76 30.71
N HIS A 39 -3.83 -21.40 31.86
CA HIS A 39 -3.10 -22.63 32.17
C HIS A 39 -3.68 -23.86 31.44
N GLN A 40 -4.99 -23.85 31.17
CA GLN A 40 -5.70 -24.90 30.46
C GLN A 40 -5.43 -24.83 28.94
N LEU A 41 -5.30 -23.62 28.38
CA LEU A 41 -4.87 -23.38 26.99
C LEU A 41 -3.46 -23.92 26.72
N LYS A 42 -2.50 -23.72 27.64
CA LYS A 42 -1.12 -24.20 27.49
C LYS A 42 -1.03 -25.74 27.50
N LYS A 43 -1.83 -26.40 28.35
CA LYS A 43 -1.94 -27.88 28.38
C LYS A 43 -2.60 -28.43 27.11
N ASN A 44 -3.63 -27.76 26.60
CA ASN A 44 -4.29 -28.15 25.36
C ASN A 44 -3.37 -27.97 24.14
N TRP A 45 -2.51 -26.94 24.14
CA TRP A 45 -1.55 -26.73 23.05
C TRP A 45 -0.43 -27.78 23.05
N GLN A 46 0.08 -28.18 24.22
CA GLN A 46 1.04 -29.29 24.34
C GLN A 46 0.43 -30.65 23.97
N LYS A 47 -0.87 -30.84 24.23
CA LYS A 47 -1.59 -32.05 23.78
C LYS A 47 -1.84 -32.03 22.26
N LEU A 48 -2.17 -30.88 21.68
CA LEU A 48 -2.33 -30.73 20.23
C LEU A 48 -0.99 -30.86 19.47
N SER A 49 0.12 -30.37 20.04
CA SER A 49 1.45 -30.57 19.46
C SER A 49 1.91 -32.03 19.53
N ALA A 50 1.54 -32.75 20.58
CA ALA A 50 1.81 -34.19 20.70
C ALA A 50 0.97 -35.02 19.72
N VAL A 51 -0.31 -34.66 19.51
CA VAL A 51 -1.17 -35.29 18.49
C VAL A 51 -0.68 -34.98 17.07
N ALA A 52 -0.14 -33.78 16.82
CA ALA A 52 0.49 -33.45 15.54
C ALA A 52 1.79 -34.25 15.29
N GLN A 53 2.49 -34.68 16.34
CA GLN A 53 3.66 -35.54 16.26
C GLN A 53 3.30 -37.01 16.02
N GLU A 54 2.21 -37.54 16.58
CA GLU A 54 1.78 -38.93 16.34
C GLU A 54 1.15 -39.16 14.94
N ILE A 55 0.70 -38.10 14.26
CA ILE A 55 0.21 -38.18 12.86
C ILE A 55 1.38 -38.31 11.85
N SER A 56 2.63 -38.13 12.27
CA SER A 56 3.80 -38.17 11.38
C SER A 56 4.41 -39.56 11.15
N THR A 57 3.76 -40.63 11.61
CA THR A 57 4.22 -42.02 11.39
C THR A 57 3.13 -42.94 10.81
N ASP A 58 2.35 -42.47 9.84
CA ASP A 58 1.78 -43.35 8.79
C ASP A 58 1.26 -42.53 7.60
N GLY A 59 1.73 -42.84 6.39
CA GLY A 59 1.21 -42.31 5.10
C GLY A 59 1.19 -40.77 4.92
N GLY A 60 2.28 -40.19 4.41
CA GLY A 60 2.35 -38.75 4.11
C GLY A 60 1.19 -38.25 3.22
N ASP A 61 0.43 -37.27 3.71
CA ASP A 61 -0.66 -36.63 2.97
C ASP A 61 -0.14 -36.00 1.66
N GLN A 62 -0.66 -36.46 0.52
CA GLN A 62 -0.24 -36.00 -0.81
C GLN A 62 -0.67 -34.56 -1.12
N SER A 63 -1.60 -34.00 -0.32
CA SER A 63 -2.19 -32.67 -0.53
C SER A 63 -1.28 -31.50 -0.06
N VAL A 64 -0.42 -31.76 0.92
CA VAL A 64 0.57 -30.80 1.44
C VAL A 64 1.81 -30.81 0.54
N ILE A 65 2.42 -29.64 0.31
CA ILE A 65 3.68 -29.56 -0.44
C ILE A 65 4.79 -30.20 0.40
N GLN A 66 5.25 -31.40 -0.01
CA GLN A 66 6.37 -32.11 0.61
C GLN A 66 7.72 -31.59 0.07
N GLU A 67 8.76 -31.62 0.89
CA GLU A 67 10.10 -31.16 0.53
C GLU A 67 10.78 -32.10 -0.49
N GLU A 68 11.33 -31.54 -1.57
CA GLU A 68 12.36 -32.24 -2.34
C GLU A 68 13.68 -32.17 -1.58
N VAL A 69 14.22 -33.32 -1.18
CA VAL A 69 15.57 -33.44 -0.63
C VAL A 69 16.56 -33.31 -1.79
N ILE A 70 16.97 -32.08 -2.12
CA ILE A 70 18.06 -31.85 -3.07
C ILE A 70 19.22 -31.15 -2.35
N GLY A 71 20.38 -31.79 -2.45
CA GLY A 71 21.66 -31.36 -1.87
C GLY A 71 22.26 -30.12 -2.56
N GLN A 72 23.18 -29.49 -1.83
CA GLN A 72 23.93 -28.26 -2.12
C GLN A 72 23.11 -26.96 -2.23
N LYS A 73 23.23 -26.17 -1.15
CA LYS A 73 22.69 -24.83 -0.96
C LYS A 73 23.45 -23.82 -1.82
N GLU A 74 22.85 -23.38 -2.94
CA GLU A 74 23.33 -22.20 -3.66
C GLU A 74 22.81 -20.92 -2.96
N ILE A 75 23.71 -20.21 -2.30
CA ILE A 75 23.51 -18.79 -1.95
C ILE A 75 23.98 -18.02 -3.18
N VAL A 76 23.05 -17.35 -3.86
CA VAL A 76 23.35 -16.60 -5.09
C VAL A 76 23.71 -15.18 -4.70
N SER A 77 24.87 -14.66 -5.09
CA SER A 77 25.20 -13.25 -4.84
C SER A 77 24.16 -12.33 -5.50
N TYR A 78 23.38 -11.62 -4.69
CA TYR A 78 22.31 -10.72 -5.12
C TYR A 78 22.40 -9.43 -4.31
N ASP A 79 22.64 -8.30 -4.97
CA ASP A 79 22.68 -6.98 -4.33
C ASP A 79 21.39 -6.22 -4.64
N TRP A 80 20.54 -6.07 -3.63
CA TRP A 80 19.25 -5.38 -3.73
C TRP A 80 19.39 -3.90 -4.04
N THR A 81 20.55 -3.28 -3.85
CA THR A 81 20.79 -1.88 -4.23
C THR A 81 21.17 -1.73 -5.71
N GLU A 82 21.64 -2.81 -6.36
CA GLU A 82 21.96 -2.87 -7.79
C GLU A 82 20.78 -3.31 -8.66
N GLU A 83 19.59 -2.85 -8.32
CA GLU A 83 18.35 -3.14 -9.01
C GLU A 83 17.56 -1.86 -9.27
N TRP A 84 16.67 -1.91 -10.28
CA TRP A 84 15.72 -0.84 -10.55
C TRP A 84 14.43 -1.08 -9.79
N TYR A 85 14.03 -0.07 -9.01
CA TYR A 85 12.76 -0.09 -8.29
C TYR A 85 11.73 0.83 -8.95
N PRO A 86 10.47 0.39 -9.08
CA PRO A 86 9.39 1.24 -9.55
C PRO A 86 9.13 2.33 -8.49
N LEU A 87 9.39 3.58 -8.83
CA LEU A 87 9.30 4.71 -7.92
C LEU A 87 7.92 5.36 -7.97
N TYR A 88 7.41 5.67 -9.16
CA TYR A 88 6.13 6.37 -9.33
C TYR A 88 5.61 6.30 -10.78
N LEU A 89 4.34 6.66 -11.01
CA LEU A 89 3.84 6.86 -12.39
C LEU A 89 4.17 8.27 -12.86
N THR A 90 4.79 8.39 -14.03
CA THR A 90 5.19 9.69 -14.62
C THR A 90 4.04 10.68 -14.69
N LYS A 91 2.85 10.21 -15.10
CA LYS A 91 1.64 11.03 -15.24
C LYS A 91 1.11 11.62 -13.93
N ASN A 92 1.53 11.07 -12.78
CA ASN A 92 1.08 11.48 -11.47
C ASN A 92 2.09 12.39 -10.75
N VAL A 93 3.31 12.57 -11.27
CA VAL A 93 4.29 13.48 -10.68
C VAL A 93 3.71 14.91 -10.68
N PRO A 94 3.70 15.61 -9.53
CA PRO A 94 3.28 17.01 -9.49
C PRO A 94 4.15 17.89 -10.38
N ASP A 95 3.52 18.87 -11.04
CA ASP A 95 4.22 19.76 -11.96
C ASP A 95 4.89 20.95 -11.20
N ASP A 96 4.38 21.27 -10.01
CA ASP A 96 4.68 22.49 -9.23
C ASP A 96 5.19 22.22 -7.81
N ALA A 97 5.37 20.95 -7.42
CA ALA A 97 5.76 20.58 -6.06
C ALA A 97 6.72 19.39 -6.04
N PRO A 98 7.66 19.35 -5.08
CA PRO A 98 8.44 18.15 -4.82
C PRO A 98 7.58 17.05 -4.21
N LEU A 99 7.93 15.80 -4.50
CA LEU A 99 7.24 14.60 -4.03
C LEU A 99 8.19 13.74 -3.19
N GLY A 100 7.92 13.63 -1.89
CA GLY A 100 8.64 12.73 -0.99
C GLY A 100 8.20 11.27 -1.18
N LEU A 101 9.16 10.36 -1.27
CA LEU A 101 8.97 8.92 -1.48
C LEU A 101 9.99 8.12 -0.65
N THR A 102 9.79 6.82 -0.54
CA THR A 102 10.69 5.92 0.21
C THR A 102 11.00 4.63 -0.53
N VAL A 103 12.22 4.14 -0.40
CA VAL A 103 12.67 2.82 -0.84
C VAL A 103 13.52 2.23 0.30
N PHE A 104 13.13 1.10 0.88
CA PHE A 104 13.81 0.51 2.05
C PHE A 104 14.11 1.52 3.18
N ASP A 105 13.11 2.32 3.57
CA ASP A 105 13.20 3.39 4.57
C ASP A 105 14.19 4.53 4.22
N LYS A 106 14.80 4.51 3.02
CA LYS A 106 15.57 5.64 2.47
C LYS A 106 14.61 6.63 1.84
N GLN A 107 14.62 7.86 2.36
CA GLN A 107 13.75 8.93 1.89
C GLN A 107 14.37 9.61 0.67
N VAL A 108 13.59 9.75 -0.39
CA VAL A 108 13.98 10.39 -1.64
C VAL A 108 12.94 11.42 -2.06
N VAL A 109 13.38 12.47 -2.77
CA VAL A 109 12.49 13.52 -3.27
C VAL A 109 12.55 13.55 -4.78
N LEU A 110 11.39 13.39 -5.43
CA LEU A 110 11.21 13.41 -6.88
C LEU A 110 10.54 14.73 -7.29
N TYR A 111 11.06 15.40 -8.32
CA TYR A 111 10.43 16.62 -8.84
C TYR A 111 10.82 16.88 -10.30
N ARG A 112 10.15 17.85 -10.94
CA ARG A 112 10.54 18.37 -12.27
C ARG A 112 11.30 19.69 -12.11
N ASP A 113 12.49 19.76 -12.68
CA ASP A 113 13.27 21.00 -12.67
C ASP A 113 12.75 22.04 -13.69
N GLY A 114 13.39 23.21 -13.77
CA GLY A 114 13.02 24.28 -14.69
C GLY A 114 13.09 23.92 -16.18
N ASN A 115 13.79 22.86 -16.53
CA ASN A 115 13.85 22.32 -17.90
C ASN A 115 12.78 21.24 -18.14
N GLY A 116 11.96 20.93 -17.13
CA GLY A 116 10.98 19.86 -17.16
C GLY A 116 11.58 18.45 -16.95
N GLU A 117 12.88 18.35 -16.67
CA GLU A 117 13.55 17.08 -16.44
C GLU A 117 13.23 16.55 -15.04
N LEU A 118 12.98 15.23 -14.94
CA LEU A 118 12.78 14.58 -13.66
C LEU A 118 14.11 14.49 -12.90
N ARG A 119 14.10 14.87 -11.63
CA ARG A 119 15.24 14.83 -10.71
C ARG A 119 14.88 14.08 -9.45
N CYS A 120 15.85 13.38 -8.87
CA CYS A 120 15.67 12.62 -7.64
C CYS A 120 16.85 12.83 -6.69
N TYR A 121 16.58 13.29 -5.46
CA TYR A 121 17.60 13.47 -4.42
C TYR A 121 17.32 12.59 -3.21
N GLU A 122 18.34 12.43 -2.36
CA GLU A 122 18.11 12.13 -0.95
C GLU A 122 17.22 13.24 -0.36
N ASP A 123 16.13 12.86 0.30
CA ASP A 123 15.16 13.79 0.87
C ASP A 123 15.64 14.37 2.21
N ARG A 124 16.82 15.00 2.18
CA ARG A 124 17.48 15.50 3.39
C ARG A 124 18.39 16.67 3.03
N CYS A 125 18.03 17.85 3.52
CA CYS A 125 18.86 19.03 3.40
C CYS A 125 20.18 18.85 4.18
N PRO A 126 21.36 19.04 3.57
CA PRO A 126 22.64 18.83 4.24
C PRO A 126 22.93 19.88 5.33
N HIS A 127 22.16 20.96 5.38
CA HIS A 127 22.30 21.98 6.42
C HIS A 127 21.85 21.48 7.80
N ARG A 128 20.58 21.05 7.93
CA ARG A 128 19.96 20.65 9.22
C ARG A 128 18.89 19.56 9.06
N LEU A 129 19.08 18.67 8.09
CA LEU A 129 18.27 17.46 7.88
C LEU A 129 16.78 17.69 7.57
N ALA A 130 16.36 18.93 7.29
CA ALA A 130 15.00 19.22 6.84
C ALA A 130 14.67 18.41 5.58
N LYS A 131 13.46 17.87 5.51
CA LYS A 131 12.95 17.21 4.30
C LYS A 131 12.87 18.24 3.17
N LEU A 132 13.45 17.91 2.03
CA LEU A 132 13.40 18.72 0.82
C LEU A 132 12.07 18.55 0.09
N SER A 133 11.35 17.45 0.33
CA SER A 133 9.98 17.20 -0.11
C SER A 133 8.96 18.14 0.52
N GLU A 134 9.25 18.72 1.68
CA GLU A 134 8.49 19.83 2.29
C GLU A 134 8.98 21.19 1.75
N GLY A 135 9.80 21.19 0.70
CA GLY A 135 10.34 22.36 0.04
C GLY A 135 9.37 22.97 -0.98
N GLN A 136 9.91 23.83 -1.84
CA GLN A 136 9.18 24.38 -2.98
C GLN A 136 10.05 24.39 -4.24
N LEU A 137 9.40 24.45 -5.41
CA LEU A 137 10.08 24.72 -6.67
C LEU A 137 10.18 26.23 -6.86
N PHE A 138 11.41 26.74 -6.90
CA PHE A 138 11.69 28.16 -7.08
C PHE A 138 12.71 28.34 -8.19
N ASP A 139 12.34 29.07 -9.25
CA ASP A 139 13.22 29.31 -10.42
C ASP A 139 13.79 28.00 -11.00
N GLY A 140 12.93 26.98 -11.14
CA GLY A 140 13.29 25.67 -11.66
C GLY A 140 14.16 24.80 -10.75
N ARG A 141 14.39 25.22 -9.50
CA ARG A 141 15.26 24.54 -8.52
C ARG A 141 14.47 24.10 -7.30
N LEU A 142 15.01 23.13 -6.58
CA LEU A 142 14.44 22.73 -5.30
C LEU A 142 14.96 23.64 -4.20
N GLU A 143 14.06 24.34 -3.51
CA GLU A 143 14.37 25.20 -2.38
C GLU A 143 13.91 24.58 -1.07
N CYS A 144 14.83 24.49 -0.10
CA CYS A 144 14.51 24.06 1.26
C CYS A 144 13.78 25.17 2.02
N LEU A 145 12.53 24.95 2.43
CA LEU A 145 11.73 25.92 3.17
C LEU A 145 12.22 26.23 4.60
N TYR A 146 13.24 25.52 5.09
CA TYR A 146 13.81 25.86 6.41
C TYR A 146 14.68 27.12 6.36
N HIS A 147 15.56 27.24 5.35
CA HIS A 147 16.53 28.36 5.28
C HIS A 147 16.74 28.92 3.87
N GLY A 148 15.96 28.47 2.87
CA GLY A 148 16.03 28.95 1.48
C GLY A 148 17.26 28.47 0.70
N TRP A 149 17.89 27.37 1.11
CA TRP A 149 18.99 26.78 0.34
C TRP A 149 18.43 26.17 -0.94
N GLN A 150 19.05 26.46 -2.08
CA GLN A 150 18.57 26.03 -3.39
C GLN A 150 19.54 25.06 -4.06
N PHE A 151 18.99 24.03 -4.71
CA PHE A 151 19.71 22.94 -5.36
C PHE A 151 19.32 22.82 -6.83
N GLU A 152 20.32 22.76 -7.71
CA GLU A 152 20.16 22.43 -9.14
C GLU A 152 19.94 20.94 -9.36
N GLY A 153 19.48 20.58 -10.57
CA GLY A 153 19.17 19.21 -11.01
C GLY A 153 20.22 18.13 -10.71
N ASN A 154 21.49 18.50 -10.71
CA ASN A 154 22.63 17.62 -10.40
C ASN A 154 22.97 17.57 -8.89
N GLY A 155 22.11 18.12 -8.03
CA GLY A 155 22.30 18.21 -6.60
C GLY A 155 23.22 19.33 -6.12
N LYS A 156 23.78 20.15 -7.02
CA LYS A 156 24.67 21.26 -6.64
C LYS A 156 23.90 22.32 -5.87
N CYS A 157 24.40 22.71 -4.70
CA CYS A 157 23.89 23.87 -3.99
C CYS A 157 24.37 25.14 -4.69
N VAL A 158 23.43 26.00 -5.08
CA VAL A 158 23.72 27.22 -5.86
C VAL A 158 23.33 28.50 -5.17
N LYS A 159 22.55 28.40 -4.09
CA LYS A 159 22.15 29.57 -3.30
C LYS A 159 22.04 29.21 -1.83
N ILE A 160 22.70 30.00 -1.00
CA ILE A 160 22.57 29.99 0.45
C ILE A 160 22.29 31.45 0.85
N PRO A 161 21.05 31.81 1.18
CA PRO A 161 20.69 33.21 1.43
C PRO A 161 21.47 33.86 2.59
N GLN A 162 21.92 33.05 3.56
CA GLN A 162 22.67 33.50 4.73
C GLN A 162 24.19 33.58 4.50
N LEU A 163 24.67 33.20 3.31
CA LEU A 163 26.09 33.26 2.98
C LEU A 163 26.46 34.69 2.58
N SER A 164 27.57 35.21 3.12
CA SER A 164 28.01 36.58 2.82
C SER A 164 28.32 36.77 1.33
N ALA A 165 28.11 37.98 0.84
CA ALA A 165 28.41 38.33 -0.55
C ALA A 165 29.88 37.98 -0.88
N GLY A 166 30.09 37.21 -1.95
CA GLY A 166 31.41 36.78 -2.41
C GLY A 166 31.99 35.54 -1.71
N ALA A 167 31.37 35.02 -0.66
CA ALA A 167 31.79 33.75 -0.07
C ALA A 167 31.42 32.55 -0.96
N LYS A 168 32.29 31.54 -0.98
CA LYS A 168 32.11 30.33 -1.78
C LYS A 168 31.16 29.35 -1.07
N ILE A 169 30.23 28.77 -1.82
CA ILE A 169 29.39 27.67 -1.33
C ILE A 169 30.28 26.42 -1.14
N PRO A 170 30.30 25.80 0.06
CA PRO A 170 31.06 24.58 0.31
C PRO A 170 30.56 23.41 -0.54
N GLN A 171 31.45 22.53 -1.00
CA GLN A 171 31.04 21.32 -1.74
C GLN A 171 30.15 20.38 -0.90
N SER A 172 30.34 20.35 0.41
CA SER A 172 29.50 19.59 1.35
C SER A 172 28.06 20.10 1.42
N ALA A 173 27.75 21.26 0.83
CA ALA A 173 26.39 21.76 0.71
C ALA A 173 25.60 21.04 -0.39
N CYS A 174 26.22 20.26 -1.29
CA CYS A 174 25.50 19.53 -2.33
C CYS A 174 24.69 18.37 -1.77
N VAL A 175 23.53 18.12 -2.36
CA VAL A 175 22.67 16.96 -2.03
C VAL A 175 23.11 15.74 -2.83
N LYS A 176 22.89 14.55 -2.27
CA LYS A 176 23.10 13.30 -3.00
C LYS A 176 21.96 13.09 -4.00
N THR A 177 22.31 12.71 -5.22
CA THR A 177 21.36 12.42 -6.30
C THR A 177 21.19 10.93 -6.51
N TYR A 178 19.99 10.52 -6.92
CA TYR A 178 19.70 9.16 -7.36
C TYR A 178 19.46 9.14 -8.86
N GLU A 179 19.99 8.11 -9.52
CA GLU A 179 19.73 7.86 -10.93
C GLU A 179 18.29 7.37 -11.11
N ILE A 180 17.57 8.00 -12.03
CA ILE A 180 16.21 7.63 -12.39
C ILE A 180 16.04 7.51 -13.90
N LYS A 181 15.10 6.65 -14.32
CA LYS A 181 14.71 6.47 -15.72
C LYS A 181 13.20 6.37 -15.84
N ASP A 182 12.63 7.13 -16.76
CA ASP A 182 11.24 6.90 -17.19
C ASP A 182 11.25 5.81 -18.27
N SER A 183 10.54 4.72 -18.01
CA SER A 183 10.34 3.64 -18.97
C SER A 183 8.87 3.20 -18.95
N GLN A 184 8.23 3.28 -20.12
CA GLN A 184 6.83 2.92 -20.33
C GLN A 184 5.86 3.61 -19.34
N GLY A 185 6.14 4.86 -18.93
CA GLY A 185 5.30 5.66 -18.04
C GLY A 185 5.47 5.37 -16.54
N VAL A 186 6.50 4.59 -16.20
CA VAL A 186 6.92 4.30 -14.82
C VAL A 186 8.31 4.90 -14.63
N ILE A 187 8.48 5.67 -13.56
CA ILE A 187 9.77 6.16 -13.11
C ILE A 187 10.43 5.06 -12.30
N TRP A 188 11.63 4.67 -12.68
CA TRP A 188 12.46 3.68 -12.01
C TRP A 188 13.61 4.39 -11.30
N ILE A 189 14.00 3.91 -10.12
CA ILE A 189 15.13 4.41 -9.34
C ILE A 189 16.19 3.34 -9.12
N TRP A 190 17.45 3.73 -9.27
CA TRP A 190 18.61 2.91 -8.95
C TRP A 190 19.17 3.31 -7.58
N MET A 191 19.26 2.35 -6.65
CA MET A 191 19.54 2.65 -5.24
C MET A 191 21.04 2.62 -4.87
N SER A 192 21.90 2.09 -5.74
CA SER A 192 23.34 2.04 -5.50
C SER A 192 24.03 3.33 -5.96
N HIS A 193 24.84 3.92 -5.08
CA HIS A 193 25.81 4.97 -5.45
C HIS A 193 27.22 4.41 -5.70
N LYS A 194 27.43 3.10 -5.46
CA LYS A 194 28.73 2.46 -5.59
C LYS A 194 29.00 1.96 -7.00
N THR A 195 27.92 1.67 -7.73
CA THR A 195 27.97 1.09 -9.06
C THR A 195 27.08 1.86 -10.02
N PRO A 196 27.50 2.00 -11.29
CA PRO A 196 26.72 2.71 -12.29
C PRO A 196 25.38 2.00 -12.52
N PRO A 197 24.31 2.74 -12.84
CA PRO A 197 23.03 2.15 -13.20
C PRO A 197 23.18 1.25 -14.42
N LYS A 198 22.50 0.10 -14.41
CA LYS A 198 22.49 -0.91 -15.49
C LYS A 198 21.17 -0.85 -16.26
N PRO A 199 21.03 -0.10 -17.37
CA PRO A 199 19.74 0.13 -18.04
C PRO A 199 19.05 -1.15 -18.51
N GLU A 200 19.82 -2.17 -18.87
CA GLU A 200 19.34 -3.49 -19.29
C GLU A 200 18.56 -4.25 -18.22
N LYS A 201 18.67 -3.84 -16.94
CA LYS A 201 17.88 -4.40 -15.83
C LYS A 201 16.48 -3.78 -15.69
N ILE A 202 16.16 -2.72 -16.43
CA ILE A 202 14.80 -2.17 -16.42
C ILE A 202 13.87 -3.13 -17.17
N PRO A 203 12.82 -3.67 -16.55
CA PRO A 203 11.93 -4.60 -17.21
C PRO A 203 11.16 -3.89 -18.32
N ARG A 204 10.97 -4.59 -19.45
CA ARG A 204 10.13 -4.14 -20.57
C ARG A 204 8.90 -5.01 -20.68
N PHE A 205 7.73 -4.37 -20.79
CA PHE A 205 6.44 -5.05 -20.87
C PHE A 205 5.84 -4.91 -22.27
N GLU A 206 5.97 -5.95 -23.10
CA GLU A 206 5.60 -5.92 -24.52
C GLU A 206 4.16 -5.44 -24.78
N ASN A 207 3.21 -5.89 -23.96
CA ASN A 207 1.80 -5.53 -24.12
C ASN A 207 1.53 -4.02 -24.09
N PHE A 208 2.34 -3.25 -23.33
CA PHE A 208 2.19 -1.81 -23.22
C PHE A 208 2.68 -1.04 -24.45
N ASP A 209 3.46 -1.69 -25.32
CA ASP A 209 3.92 -1.12 -26.59
C ASP A 209 2.95 -1.41 -27.74
N ARG A 210 1.93 -2.25 -27.52
CA ARG A 210 1.01 -2.67 -28.57
C ARG A 210 0.09 -1.50 -29.00
N PRO A 211 -0.14 -1.31 -30.31
CA PRO A 211 -1.08 -0.30 -30.79
C PRO A 211 -2.49 -0.49 -30.19
N GLY A 212 -3.09 0.60 -29.72
CA GLY A 212 -4.44 0.59 -29.14
C GLY A 212 -4.53 0.01 -27.72
N PHE A 213 -3.40 -0.36 -27.09
CA PHE A 213 -3.39 -0.81 -25.71
C PHE A 213 -3.81 0.32 -24.76
N ARG A 214 -4.83 0.07 -23.95
CA ARG A 214 -5.39 1.05 -23.02
C ARG A 214 -4.83 0.83 -21.62
N ASP A 215 -3.89 1.68 -21.22
CA ASP A 215 -3.28 1.65 -19.89
C ASP A 215 -4.19 2.36 -18.84
N ILE A 216 -4.55 1.62 -17.79
CA ILE A 216 -5.29 2.07 -16.61
C ILE A 216 -4.41 1.87 -15.36
N SER A 217 -3.21 2.44 -15.37
CA SER A 217 -2.27 2.34 -14.24
C SER A 217 -2.63 3.26 -13.08
N THR A 218 -2.42 2.76 -11.86
CA THR A 218 -2.75 3.41 -10.58
C THR A 218 -1.66 3.17 -9.54
N ILE A 219 -1.62 3.98 -8.48
CA ILE A 219 -0.62 3.90 -7.39
C ILE A 219 -1.34 3.73 -6.05
N HIS A 220 -0.82 2.88 -5.18
CA HIS A 220 -1.33 2.64 -3.84
C HIS A 220 -0.18 2.51 -2.84
N GLU A 221 -0.20 3.28 -1.76
CA GLU A 221 0.63 3.05 -0.58
C GLU A 221 -0.12 2.19 0.43
N LEU A 222 0.54 1.16 0.95
CA LEU A 222 -0.10 0.10 1.73
C LEU A 222 0.64 -0.14 3.06
N PRO A 223 -0.08 -0.27 4.19
CA PRO A 223 0.48 -0.33 5.55
C PRO A 223 0.89 -1.75 5.96
N TYR A 224 1.61 -2.45 5.09
CA TYR A 224 2.20 -3.77 5.35
C TYR A 224 3.36 -4.03 4.39
N ASP A 225 4.21 -5.00 4.74
CA ASP A 225 5.43 -5.32 3.99
C ASP A 225 5.15 -5.78 2.55
N HIS A 226 6.03 -5.36 1.65
CA HIS A 226 6.00 -5.73 0.24
C HIS A 226 5.96 -7.25 0.00
N SER A 227 6.60 -8.04 0.89
CA SER A 227 6.65 -9.50 0.76
C SER A 227 5.27 -10.15 0.96
N ILE A 228 4.47 -9.63 1.89
CA ILE A 228 3.09 -10.11 2.15
C ILE A 228 2.17 -9.65 1.03
N LEU A 229 2.39 -8.44 0.52
CA LEU A 229 1.67 -7.96 -0.65
C LEU A 229 1.93 -8.84 -1.88
N LEU A 230 3.19 -9.20 -2.15
CA LEU A 230 3.52 -10.09 -3.27
C LEU A 230 2.85 -11.46 -3.13
N GLU A 231 2.86 -12.06 -1.93
CA GLU A 231 2.14 -13.31 -1.66
C GLU A 231 0.66 -13.20 -1.96
N ASN A 232 0.01 -12.14 -1.46
CA ASN A 232 -1.41 -11.92 -1.71
C ASN A 232 -1.71 -11.74 -3.21
N LEU A 233 -0.88 -11.01 -3.94
CA LEU A 233 -1.06 -10.78 -5.38
C LEU A 233 -0.84 -12.03 -6.24
N MET A 234 -0.06 -13.00 -5.76
CA MET A 234 0.19 -14.26 -6.45
C MET A 234 -0.70 -15.41 -5.98
N ASP A 235 -1.54 -15.22 -4.96
CA ASP A 235 -2.47 -16.23 -4.47
C ASP A 235 -3.85 -16.08 -5.13
N PRO A 236 -4.19 -16.89 -6.14
CA PRO A 236 -5.52 -16.85 -6.75
C PRO A 236 -6.64 -17.43 -5.87
N ALA A 237 -6.34 -18.22 -4.83
CA ALA A 237 -7.34 -18.95 -4.06
C ALA A 237 -8.18 -18.03 -3.17
N HIS A 238 -7.60 -16.94 -2.66
CA HIS A 238 -8.36 -15.98 -1.85
C HIS A 238 -9.35 -15.15 -2.68
N VAL A 239 -9.14 -14.98 -3.99
CA VAL A 239 -9.88 -13.99 -4.80
C VAL A 239 -11.41 -14.14 -4.72
N PRO A 240 -12.01 -15.34 -4.92
CA PRO A 240 -13.46 -15.51 -4.80
C PRO A 240 -13.98 -15.27 -3.38
N ILE A 241 -13.16 -15.54 -2.37
CA ILE A 241 -13.51 -15.47 -0.95
C ILE A 241 -13.41 -14.04 -0.42
N SER A 242 -12.29 -13.37 -0.70
CA SER A 242 -11.97 -12.06 -0.18
C SER A 242 -12.74 -10.93 -0.86
N HIS A 243 -13.00 -11.10 -2.16
CA HIS A 243 -13.64 -10.09 -2.99
C HIS A 243 -15.09 -10.43 -3.33
N ASP A 244 -15.73 -11.33 -2.59
CA ASP A 244 -17.13 -11.71 -2.81
C ASP A 244 -18.04 -10.49 -2.97
N ARG A 245 -18.78 -10.45 -4.09
CA ARG A 245 -19.70 -9.38 -4.50
C ARG A 245 -19.09 -7.98 -4.61
N THR A 246 -17.77 -7.87 -4.75
CA THR A 246 -17.10 -6.59 -5.08
C THR A 246 -17.51 -6.10 -6.45
N ASP A 247 -17.74 -7.04 -7.36
CA ASP A 247 -18.42 -6.85 -8.62
C ASP A 247 -19.26 -8.09 -8.98
N PHE A 248 -19.81 -8.12 -10.20
CA PHE A 248 -20.66 -9.20 -10.67
C PHE A 248 -19.89 -10.50 -11.01
N THR A 249 -18.57 -10.43 -11.13
CA THR A 249 -17.67 -11.56 -11.46
C THR A 249 -17.09 -12.23 -10.22
N ALA A 250 -16.94 -11.49 -9.12
CA ALA A 250 -16.40 -12.02 -7.88
C ALA A 250 -17.49 -12.73 -7.05
N LYS A 251 -17.51 -14.06 -7.12
CA LYS A 251 -18.49 -14.91 -6.41
C LYS A 251 -17.77 -15.89 -5.51
N ARG A 252 -18.10 -15.88 -4.22
CA ARG A 252 -17.56 -16.86 -3.26
C ARG A 252 -17.79 -18.30 -3.70
N GLU A 253 -18.90 -18.56 -4.38
CA GLU A 253 -19.27 -19.89 -4.86
C GLU A 253 -18.31 -20.43 -5.94
N ASP A 254 -17.47 -19.58 -6.54
CA ASP A 254 -16.48 -19.99 -7.52
C ASP A 254 -15.18 -20.53 -6.89
N ALA A 255 -15.05 -20.51 -5.56
CA ALA A 255 -13.91 -21.09 -4.85
C ALA A 255 -13.83 -22.60 -5.07
N THR A 256 -12.67 -23.08 -5.52
CA THR A 256 -12.44 -24.47 -5.90
C THR A 256 -10.95 -24.82 -5.84
N SER A 257 -10.61 -26.11 -5.95
CA SER A 257 -9.22 -26.55 -6.06
C SER A 257 -8.59 -26.00 -7.33
N LEU A 258 -7.36 -25.53 -7.21
CA LEU A 258 -6.56 -25.05 -8.33
C LEU A 258 -5.44 -26.05 -8.64
N PHE A 259 -4.96 -25.99 -9.88
CA PHE A 259 -3.70 -26.62 -10.26
C PHE A 259 -2.64 -25.55 -10.50
N PHE A 260 -1.39 -25.95 -10.32
CA PHE A 260 -0.22 -25.12 -10.55
C PHE A 260 0.84 -25.96 -11.25
N GLU A 261 1.42 -25.41 -12.31
CA GLU A 261 2.51 -26.00 -13.06
C GLU A 261 3.66 -24.99 -13.12
N VAL A 262 4.68 -25.21 -12.29
CA VAL A 262 5.88 -24.37 -12.30
C VAL A 262 6.75 -24.78 -13.48
N THR A 263 6.90 -23.88 -14.45
CA THR A 263 7.66 -24.14 -15.68
C THR A 263 9.07 -23.56 -15.65
N GLU A 264 9.33 -22.61 -14.75
CA GLU A 264 10.61 -21.92 -14.66
C GLU A 264 10.96 -21.58 -13.20
N ARG A 265 12.22 -21.80 -12.83
CA ARG A 265 12.84 -21.29 -11.60
C ARG A 265 14.21 -20.74 -11.94
N THR A 266 14.46 -19.49 -11.55
CA THR A 266 15.74 -18.80 -11.71
C THR A 266 16.10 -18.06 -10.43
N ASP A 267 17.31 -17.52 -10.37
CA ASP A 267 17.71 -16.64 -9.26
C ASP A 267 16.95 -15.31 -9.28
N ARG A 268 16.35 -14.98 -10.44
CA ARG A 268 15.55 -13.79 -10.67
C ARG A 268 14.06 -14.01 -10.45
N GLY A 269 13.61 -15.23 -10.15
CA GLY A 269 12.20 -15.50 -9.87
C GLY A 269 11.72 -16.81 -10.45
N PHE A 270 10.44 -16.87 -10.80
CA PHE A 270 9.79 -18.10 -11.26
C PHE A 270 8.58 -17.78 -12.13
N ALA A 271 8.15 -18.76 -12.92
CA ALA A 271 6.97 -18.63 -13.75
C ALA A 271 6.26 -19.96 -13.95
N GLY A 272 5.01 -19.89 -14.38
CA GLY A 272 4.25 -21.06 -14.76
C GLY A 272 2.76 -20.83 -14.94
N HIS A 273 2.03 -21.92 -15.06
CA HIS A 273 0.61 -21.93 -15.38
C HIS A 273 -0.23 -22.32 -14.18
N TRP A 274 -1.43 -21.74 -14.08
CA TRP A 274 -2.39 -22.11 -13.05
C TRP A 274 -3.82 -21.98 -13.55
N GLY A 275 -4.73 -22.72 -12.92
CA GLY A 275 -6.12 -22.75 -13.32
C GLY A 275 -6.99 -23.53 -12.35
N LYS A 276 -8.29 -23.61 -12.63
CA LYS A 276 -9.20 -24.42 -11.82
C LYS A 276 -9.03 -25.88 -12.20
N GLU A 277 -8.88 -26.77 -11.23
CA GLU A 277 -8.66 -28.20 -11.49
C GLU A 277 -9.79 -28.80 -12.33
N LYS A 278 -11.04 -28.42 -12.03
CA LYS A 278 -12.23 -28.87 -12.78
C LYS A 278 -12.24 -28.44 -14.24
N ASP A 279 -11.56 -27.34 -14.60
CA ASP A 279 -11.55 -26.81 -15.96
C ASP A 279 -10.40 -27.43 -16.79
N ARG A 280 -9.44 -28.10 -16.14
CA ARG A 280 -8.22 -28.64 -16.75
C ARG A 280 -8.48 -29.64 -17.88
N SER A 281 -9.57 -30.40 -17.79
CA SER A 281 -9.99 -31.36 -18.82
C SER A 281 -10.90 -30.76 -19.90
N THR A 282 -11.22 -29.47 -19.81
CA THR A 282 -12.06 -28.80 -20.80
C THR A 282 -11.28 -28.62 -22.11
N PRO A 283 -11.83 -29.00 -23.28
CA PRO A 283 -11.19 -28.73 -24.57
C PRO A 283 -10.89 -27.24 -24.74
N ASP A 284 -9.72 -26.94 -25.30
CA ASP A 284 -9.24 -25.57 -25.54
C ASP A 284 -9.10 -24.68 -24.27
N TYR A 285 -9.01 -25.29 -23.09
CA TYR A 285 -8.74 -24.56 -21.86
C TYR A 285 -7.34 -23.94 -21.88
N ILE A 286 -7.27 -22.62 -21.82
CA ILE A 286 -6.01 -21.88 -21.70
C ILE A 286 -5.83 -21.50 -20.23
N PRO A 287 -4.86 -22.08 -19.51
CA PRO A 287 -4.57 -21.70 -18.14
C PRO A 287 -4.04 -20.28 -18.06
N ASN A 288 -4.14 -19.68 -16.87
CA ASN A 288 -3.53 -18.41 -16.59
C ASN A 288 -2.01 -18.59 -16.48
N PHE A 289 -1.25 -17.59 -16.92
CA PHE A 289 0.20 -17.55 -16.76
C PHE A 289 0.58 -16.50 -15.71
N LEU A 290 1.46 -16.88 -14.78
CA LEU A 290 2.03 -16.00 -13.77
C LEU A 290 3.55 -16.01 -13.92
N ARG A 291 4.16 -14.82 -13.86
CA ARG A 291 5.62 -14.64 -13.77
C ARG A 291 5.95 -13.67 -12.67
N PHE A 292 6.77 -14.12 -11.72
CA PHE A 292 7.46 -13.24 -10.78
C PHE A 292 8.88 -13.01 -11.26
N GLU A 293 9.27 -11.75 -11.34
CA GLU A 293 10.62 -11.31 -11.67
C GLU A 293 11.11 -10.32 -10.61
N ALA A 294 12.30 -10.55 -10.12
CA ALA A 294 12.91 -9.79 -9.07
C ALA A 294 13.15 -8.32 -9.48
N PRO A 295 13.30 -7.39 -8.52
CA PRO A 295 13.01 -7.60 -7.11
C PRO A 295 11.51 -7.53 -6.77
N CYS A 296 10.65 -7.09 -7.71
CA CYS A 296 9.29 -6.64 -7.34
C CYS A 296 8.24 -6.67 -8.46
N VAL A 297 8.45 -7.45 -9.51
CA VAL A 297 7.59 -7.46 -10.70
C VAL A 297 6.75 -8.73 -10.71
N LEU A 298 5.43 -8.61 -10.73
CA LEU A 298 4.50 -9.74 -10.90
C LEU A 298 3.62 -9.50 -12.13
N GLN A 299 3.62 -10.46 -13.05
CA GLN A 299 2.93 -10.38 -14.33
C GLN A 299 1.87 -11.48 -14.46
N ASN A 300 0.67 -11.08 -14.83
CA ASN A 300 -0.44 -11.94 -15.25
C ASN A 300 -0.90 -11.48 -16.63
N ASN A 301 -0.28 -12.00 -17.69
CA ASN A 301 -0.62 -11.67 -19.07
C ASN A 301 -1.58 -12.72 -19.64
N ARG A 302 -2.51 -12.29 -20.50
CA ARG A 302 -3.42 -13.19 -21.20
C ARG A 302 -3.58 -12.78 -22.65
N GLU A 303 -3.44 -13.74 -23.55
CA GLU A 303 -3.85 -13.61 -24.94
C GLU A 303 -5.26 -14.19 -25.07
N ILE A 304 -6.17 -13.42 -25.66
CA ILE A 304 -7.57 -13.78 -25.87
C ILE A 304 -7.81 -13.76 -27.37
N VAL A 305 -8.04 -14.93 -27.96
CA VAL A 305 -8.39 -15.04 -29.38
C VAL A 305 -9.90 -15.09 -29.49
N ASP A 306 -10.48 -14.22 -30.31
CA ASP A 306 -11.92 -14.26 -30.60
C ASP A 306 -12.26 -15.30 -31.67
N LYS A 307 -13.57 -15.45 -31.95
CA LYS A 307 -14.08 -16.43 -32.93
C LYS A 307 -13.60 -16.16 -34.36
N ASP A 308 -13.21 -14.92 -34.65
CA ASP A 308 -12.72 -14.49 -35.96
C ASP A 308 -11.19 -14.58 -36.05
N GLY A 309 -10.52 -15.15 -35.03
CA GLY A 309 -9.08 -15.31 -34.97
C GLY A 309 -8.32 -14.04 -34.58
N LYS A 310 -9.01 -12.95 -34.23
CA LYS A 310 -8.38 -11.71 -33.79
C LYS A 310 -7.87 -11.85 -32.35
N LYS A 311 -6.62 -11.44 -32.16
CA LYS A 311 -5.94 -11.47 -30.86
C LYS A 311 -6.17 -10.17 -30.09
N ASP A 312 -6.74 -10.30 -28.90
CA ASP A 312 -6.79 -9.28 -27.87
C ASP A 312 -5.78 -9.62 -26.76
N TYR A 313 -5.05 -8.62 -26.28
CA TYR A 313 -4.05 -8.78 -25.23
C TYR A 313 -4.55 -8.11 -23.95
N PHE A 314 -4.44 -8.81 -22.83
CA PHE A 314 -4.65 -8.28 -21.49
C PHE A 314 -3.34 -8.37 -20.70
N SER A 315 -3.03 -7.33 -19.94
CA SER A 315 -1.91 -7.33 -18.99
C SER A 315 -2.40 -6.94 -17.61
N GLY A 316 -2.17 -7.82 -16.64
CA GLY A 316 -2.25 -7.56 -15.22
C GLY A 316 -0.85 -7.48 -14.63
N LEU A 317 -0.28 -6.28 -14.51
CA LEU A 317 1.07 -6.09 -14.02
C LEU A 317 1.06 -5.39 -12.66
N PHE A 318 1.79 -5.95 -11.70
CA PHE A 318 1.92 -5.44 -10.35
C PHE A 318 3.39 -5.17 -10.03
N LEU A 319 3.68 -3.92 -9.69
CA LEU A 319 5.03 -3.46 -9.36
C LEU A 319 5.07 -3.10 -7.86
N CYS A 320 5.59 -4.01 -7.03
CA CYS A 320 5.49 -3.96 -5.57
C CYS A 320 6.79 -3.49 -4.92
N ARG A 321 6.98 -2.18 -4.81
CA ARG A 321 8.19 -1.60 -4.22
C ARG A 321 8.22 -1.81 -2.69
N PRO A 322 9.34 -2.25 -2.11
CA PRO A 322 9.60 -2.15 -0.68
C PRO A 322 9.82 -0.68 -0.29
N SER A 323 8.81 -0.05 0.31
CA SER A 323 8.93 1.32 0.83
C SER A 323 9.72 1.35 2.14
N GLY A 324 9.48 0.38 3.03
CA GLY A 324 10.13 0.28 4.34
C GLY A 324 9.44 -0.74 5.24
N GLN A 325 9.86 -0.85 6.50
CA GLN A 325 9.27 -1.81 7.45
C GLN A 325 7.77 -1.57 7.68
N GLY A 326 6.95 -2.57 7.37
CA GLY A 326 5.49 -2.54 7.41
C GLY A 326 4.87 -1.55 6.44
N LYS A 327 5.57 -1.20 5.35
CA LYS A 327 5.10 -0.27 4.31
C LYS A 327 5.51 -0.72 2.92
N SER A 328 4.58 -0.66 1.99
CA SER A 328 4.83 -0.96 0.58
C SER A 328 4.15 0.04 -0.33
N MET A 329 4.62 0.11 -1.58
CA MET A 329 3.95 0.86 -2.64
C MET A 329 3.72 -0.06 -3.82
N LEU A 330 2.49 -0.02 -4.33
CA LEU A 330 2.04 -0.81 -5.45
C LEU A 330 1.69 0.09 -6.63
N ILE A 331 2.36 -0.12 -7.76
CA ILE A 331 1.84 0.35 -9.05
C ILE A 331 1.08 -0.81 -9.69
N VAL A 332 -0.23 -0.66 -9.80
CA VAL A 332 -1.10 -1.60 -10.51
C VAL A 332 -1.22 -1.10 -11.94
N ARG A 333 -0.74 -1.87 -12.90
CA ARG A 333 -0.78 -1.55 -14.32
C ARG A 333 -1.67 -2.56 -15.03
N PHE A 334 -2.92 -2.16 -15.24
CA PHE A 334 -3.88 -2.94 -16.02
C PHE A 334 -4.07 -2.33 -17.40
N GLY A 335 -4.23 -3.18 -18.40
CA GLY A 335 -4.65 -2.71 -19.69
C GLY A 335 -5.04 -3.83 -20.63
N ASN A 336 -5.69 -3.44 -21.72
CA ASN A 336 -6.07 -4.34 -22.78
C ASN A 336 -6.16 -3.64 -24.14
N THR A 337 -6.14 -4.42 -25.22
CA THR A 337 -6.40 -3.94 -26.58
C THR A 337 -7.89 -3.94 -26.94
N ARG A 338 -8.73 -4.63 -26.15
CA ARG A 338 -10.15 -4.81 -26.43
C ARG A 338 -10.95 -3.54 -26.09
N GLN A 339 -11.74 -3.05 -27.03
CA GLN A 339 -12.58 -1.88 -26.75
C GLN A 339 -13.68 -2.21 -25.73
N PRO A 340 -13.90 -1.36 -24.70
CA PRO A 340 -14.98 -1.57 -23.76
C PRO A 340 -16.34 -1.40 -24.46
N PRO A 341 -17.39 -2.12 -24.02
CA PRO A 341 -18.74 -1.97 -24.55
C PRO A 341 -19.23 -0.52 -24.44
N LEU A 342 -20.13 -0.09 -25.34
CA LEU A 342 -20.61 1.30 -25.39
C LEU A 342 -21.17 1.79 -24.05
N LEU A 343 -21.89 0.94 -23.32
CA LEU A 343 -22.46 1.26 -22.00
C LEU A 343 -21.39 1.63 -20.97
N PHE A 344 -20.18 1.06 -21.03
CA PHE A 344 -19.08 1.42 -20.12
C PHE A 344 -18.57 2.83 -20.36
N LYS A 345 -18.77 3.42 -21.55
CA LYS A 345 -18.41 4.81 -21.84
C LYS A 345 -19.34 5.83 -21.17
N LEU A 346 -20.53 5.41 -20.72
CA LEU A 346 -21.48 6.26 -20.00
C LEU A 346 -21.10 6.46 -18.53
N PHE A 347 -20.30 5.55 -17.98
CA PHE A 347 -19.83 5.64 -16.60
C PHE A 347 -18.51 6.40 -16.54
N PRO A 348 -18.35 7.34 -15.60
CA PRO A 348 -17.13 8.13 -15.52
C PRO A 348 -15.95 7.24 -15.07
N GLN A 349 -14.78 7.43 -15.67
CA GLN A 349 -13.59 6.60 -15.42
C GLN A 349 -13.20 6.56 -13.94
N TRP A 350 -13.41 7.66 -13.20
CA TRP A 350 -13.12 7.73 -11.77
C TRP A 350 -13.96 6.74 -10.95
N TYR A 351 -15.16 6.39 -11.39
CA TYR A 351 -16.02 5.43 -10.70
C TYR A 351 -15.45 4.01 -10.79
N PHE A 352 -15.02 3.58 -11.97
CA PHE A 352 -14.35 2.29 -12.14
C PHE A 352 -13.04 2.21 -11.36
N HIS A 353 -12.26 3.29 -11.38
CA HIS A 353 -11.04 3.41 -10.61
C HIS A 353 -11.28 3.27 -9.10
N GLN A 354 -12.31 3.97 -8.60
CA GLN A 354 -12.74 3.89 -7.20
C GLN A 354 -13.15 2.47 -6.82
N ASN A 355 -13.83 1.74 -7.71
CA ASN A 355 -14.24 0.36 -7.48
C ASN A 355 -13.06 -0.61 -7.47
N ALA A 356 -12.11 -0.47 -8.42
CA ALA A 356 -10.89 -1.29 -8.46
C ALA A 356 -10.07 -1.15 -7.17
N SER A 357 -10.06 0.04 -6.56
CA SER A 357 -9.36 0.27 -5.29
C SER A 357 -10.01 -0.42 -4.09
N LYS A 358 -11.28 -0.85 -4.17
CA LYS A 358 -11.96 -1.57 -3.08
C LYS A 358 -11.35 -2.94 -2.81
N VAL A 359 -10.79 -3.59 -3.84
CA VAL A 359 -10.13 -4.90 -3.75
C VAL A 359 -9.04 -4.86 -2.67
N PHE A 360 -8.10 -3.92 -2.79
CA PHE A 360 -7.01 -3.76 -1.82
C PHE A 360 -7.49 -3.40 -0.41
N GLU A 361 -8.63 -2.72 -0.28
CA GLU A 361 -9.20 -2.38 1.02
C GLU A 361 -9.79 -3.58 1.75
N GLN A 362 -10.28 -4.57 1.00
CA GLN A 362 -10.81 -5.80 1.57
C GLN A 362 -9.71 -6.69 2.14
N ASP A 363 -8.50 -6.66 1.57
CA ASP A 363 -7.37 -7.48 2.03
C ASP A 363 -6.60 -6.85 3.18
N MET A 364 -6.59 -5.52 3.25
CA MET A 364 -5.70 -4.76 4.11
C MET A 364 -5.70 -5.16 5.59
N GLY A 365 -6.89 -5.40 6.16
CA GLY A 365 -7.02 -5.80 7.56
C GLY A 365 -6.34 -7.15 7.83
N PHE A 366 -6.39 -8.07 6.87
CA PHE A 366 -5.72 -9.37 6.98
C PHE A 366 -4.22 -9.25 6.82
N LEU A 367 -3.76 -8.55 5.78
CA LEU A 367 -2.34 -8.46 5.44
C LEU A 367 -1.56 -7.67 6.51
N SER A 368 -2.16 -6.59 7.03
CA SER A 368 -1.58 -5.85 8.15
C SER A 368 -1.49 -6.70 9.43
N SER A 369 -2.51 -7.52 9.72
CA SER A 369 -2.48 -8.44 10.86
C SER A 369 -1.45 -9.56 10.68
N GLN A 370 -1.31 -10.11 9.47
CA GLN A 370 -0.29 -11.12 9.16
C GLN A 370 1.13 -10.54 9.34
N ASN A 371 1.34 -9.30 8.91
CA ASN A 371 2.60 -8.58 9.11
C ASN A 371 2.96 -8.46 10.58
N GLU A 372 2.00 -8.06 11.42
CA GLU A 372 2.20 -7.98 12.88
C GLU A 372 2.60 -9.34 13.47
N ILE A 373 1.92 -10.42 13.07
CA ILE A 373 2.22 -11.78 13.53
C ILE A 373 3.64 -12.20 13.13
N LEU A 374 4.04 -11.99 11.86
CA LEU A 374 5.41 -12.32 11.42
C LEU A 374 6.47 -11.57 12.25
N MET A 375 6.26 -10.27 12.46
CA MET A 375 7.17 -9.43 13.25
C MET A 375 7.20 -9.79 14.73
N LYS A 376 6.10 -10.32 15.27
CA LYS A 376 5.98 -10.76 16.66
C LYS A 376 6.60 -12.14 16.89
N GLU A 377 6.25 -13.12 16.07
CA GLU A 377 6.69 -14.51 16.23
C GLU A 377 8.16 -14.70 15.85
N LYS A 378 8.66 -13.93 14.87
CA LYS A 378 10.09 -13.90 14.49
C LYS A 378 10.64 -15.28 14.14
N VAL A 379 9.83 -16.10 13.49
CA VAL A 379 10.21 -17.42 12.97
C VAL A 379 10.02 -17.47 11.45
N PRO A 380 10.75 -18.34 10.74
CA PRO A 380 10.52 -18.57 9.31
C PRO A 380 9.10 -19.03 9.01
N THR A 381 8.61 -18.79 7.79
CA THR A 381 7.20 -19.03 7.47
C THR A 381 6.80 -20.51 7.52
N ARG A 382 7.73 -21.46 7.33
CA ARG A 382 7.45 -22.89 7.51
C ARG A 382 6.96 -23.28 8.92
N GLY A 383 7.27 -22.47 9.93
CA GLY A 383 6.81 -22.69 11.30
C GLY A 383 5.41 -22.13 11.57
N LEU A 384 4.85 -21.36 10.62
CA LEU A 384 3.59 -20.63 10.79
C LEU A 384 2.56 -21.01 9.73
N TYR A 385 2.99 -21.40 8.53
CA TYR A 385 2.12 -21.62 7.36
C TYR A 385 1.97 -23.11 7.06
N ILE A 386 0.77 -23.48 6.64
CA ILE A 386 0.48 -24.76 5.97
C ILE A 386 0.31 -24.42 4.49
N ASN A 387 1.13 -25.00 3.61
CA ASN A 387 1.06 -24.73 2.17
C ASN A 387 0.44 -25.94 1.45
N LEU A 388 -0.75 -25.74 0.89
CA LEU A 388 -1.44 -26.75 0.08
C LEU A 388 -1.03 -26.63 -1.38
N LYS A 389 -0.83 -27.76 -2.06
CA LYS A 389 -0.55 -27.78 -3.51
C LYS A 389 -1.67 -27.12 -4.33
N SER A 390 -2.91 -27.24 -3.85
CA SER A 390 -4.13 -26.78 -4.52
C SER A 390 -4.44 -25.29 -4.35
N SER A 391 -3.62 -24.54 -3.60
CA SER A 391 -3.79 -23.08 -3.42
C SER A 391 -2.48 -22.29 -3.31
N ASP A 392 -1.46 -22.84 -2.64
CA ASP A 392 -0.36 -22.04 -2.10
C ASP A 392 0.98 -22.21 -2.86
N THR A 393 0.96 -22.87 -4.02
CA THR A 393 2.19 -23.20 -4.76
C THR A 393 3.03 -21.94 -5.07
N TRP A 394 2.42 -20.86 -5.55
CA TRP A 394 3.16 -19.62 -5.84
C TRP A 394 3.75 -18.96 -4.59
N VAL A 395 2.98 -18.91 -3.50
CA VAL A 395 3.41 -18.37 -2.20
C VAL A 395 4.63 -19.15 -1.68
N PHE A 396 4.58 -20.48 -1.81
CA PHE A 396 5.68 -21.36 -1.44
C PHE A 396 6.93 -21.14 -2.30
N GLU A 397 6.79 -21.04 -3.63
CA GLU A 397 7.90 -20.73 -4.54
C GLU A 397 8.54 -19.38 -4.21
N TYR A 398 7.74 -18.36 -3.91
CA TYR A 398 8.23 -17.05 -3.51
C TYR A 398 9.03 -17.08 -2.21
N ARG A 399 8.51 -17.74 -1.15
CA ARG A 399 9.22 -17.83 0.13
C ARG A 399 10.49 -18.68 0.03
N LYS A 400 10.53 -19.70 -0.83
CA LYS A 400 11.76 -20.44 -1.18
C LYS A 400 12.76 -19.59 -1.95
N TRP A 401 12.29 -18.78 -2.91
CA TRP A 401 13.14 -17.83 -3.62
C TRP A 401 13.76 -16.81 -2.65
N MET A 402 12.99 -16.29 -1.68
CA MET A 402 13.49 -15.41 -0.62
C MET A 402 14.58 -16.07 0.25
N ASP A 403 14.51 -17.39 0.51
CA ASP A 403 15.59 -18.10 1.21
C ASP A 403 16.92 -18.12 0.43
N LYS A 404 16.85 -18.04 -0.90
CA LYS A 404 18.01 -18.05 -1.80
C LYS A 404 18.64 -16.68 -1.94
N VAL A 405 17.84 -15.61 -2.08
CA VAL A 405 18.33 -14.27 -2.46
C VAL A 405 18.04 -13.16 -1.44
N GLY A 406 17.30 -13.44 -0.36
CA GLY A 406 16.93 -12.42 0.63
C GLY A 406 18.11 -11.83 1.40
N HIS A 407 19.29 -12.45 1.35
CA HIS A 407 20.50 -11.85 1.90
C HIS A 407 20.81 -10.51 1.22
N GLY A 408 21.26 -9.54 2.00
CA GLY A 408 21.48 -8.17 1.53
C GLY A 408 20.24 -7.27 1.59
N MET A 409 19.04 -7.81 1.80
CA MET A 409 17.90 -6.99 2.22
C MET A 409 18.09 -6.49 3.65
N PRO A 410 17.57 -5.30 4.01
CA PRO A 410 17.55 -4.85 5.39
C PRO A 410 16.84 -5.83 6.34
N TYR A 411 15.82 -6.53 5.85
CA TYR A 411 15.11 -7.60 6.54
C TYR A 411 14.32 -8.45 5.53
N TYR A 412 14.03 -9.70 5.87
CA TYR A 412 13.15 -10.57 5.08
C TYR A 412 12.63 -11.77 5.87
N PHE A 413 11.51 -12.33 5.41
CA PHE A 413 11.00 -13.62 5.86
C PHE A 413 10.95 -14.59 4.67
N GLY A 414 11.74 -15.65 4.73
CA GLY A 414 11.71 -16.75 3.77
C GLY A 414 11.02 -17.96 4.36
N HIS A 415 11.02 -19.06 3.58
CA HIS A 415 10.41 -20.31 3.99
C HIS A 415 11.12 -20.91 5.21
N SER A 416 12.45 -20.96 5.16
CA SER A 416 13.30 -21.55 6.21
C SER A 416 14.25 -20.55 6.88
N LYS A 417 14.49 -19.39 6.28
CA LYS A 417 15.40 -18.36 6.78
C LYS A 417 14.66 -17.05 7.02
N ILE A 418 15.20 -16.23 7.91
CA ILE A 418 14.75 -14.87 8.15
C ILE A 418 15.95 -13.95 8.35
N SER A 419 15.78 -12.67 8.06
CA SER A 419 16.62 -11.58 8.55
C SER A 419 15.69 -10.58 9.22
N LEU A 420 15.93 -10.28 10.49
CA LEU A 420 15.12 -9.32 11.24
C LEU A 420 15.63 -7.90 11.00
N PRO A 421 14.75 -6.89 11.01
CA PRO A 421 15.16 -5.51 10.87
C PRO A 421 15.98 -5.06 12.08
N GLU A 422 16.99 -4.22 11.83
CA GLU A 422 17.90 -3.68 12.86
C GLU A 422 17.17 -2.72 13.82
N TYR A 423 16.23 -1.93 13.28
CA TYR A 423 15.43 -0.97 14.02
C TYR A 423 13.96 -1.36 13.97
N ALA A 424 13.18 -0.95 14.97
CA ALA A 424 11.74 -1.02 14.87
C ALA A 424 11.25 -0.03 13.80
N ALA A 425 10.15 -0.38 13.14
CA ALA A 425 9.51 0.49 12.18
C ALA A 425 9.22 1.86 12.81
N VAL A 426 9.57 2.93 12.08
CA VAL A 426 9.22 4.28 12.50
C VAL A 426 7.70 4.39 12.49
N VAL A 427 7.12 4.62 13.67
CA VAL A 427 5.69 4.52 13.99
C VAL A 427 4.84 5.38 13.05
N GLU A 428 4.35 4.75 11.98
CA GLU A 428 3.20 5.18 11.17
C GLU A 428 2.31 3.96 10.86
N HIS A 429 2.35 2.91 11.70
CA HIS A 429 1.52 1.75 11.46
C HIS A 429 0.05 2.12 11.62
N ALA A 430 -0.75 1.70 10.64
CA ALA A 430 -2.18 1.58 10.83
C ALA A 430 -2.42 0.66 12.05
N PRO A 431 -3.34 1.00 12.97
CA PRO A 431 -3.73 0.08 14.03
C PRO A 431 -4.17 -1.25 13.41
N ALA A 432 -3.87 -2.40 14.01
CA ALA A 432 -4.31 -3.69 13.50
C ALA A 432 -5.73 -4.08 13.99
N GLY A 433 -6.33 -5.08 13.34
CA GLY A 433 -7.61 -5.66 13.74
C GLY A 433 -8.82 -4.70 13.63
N PHE A 434 -9.73 -4.75 14.60
CA PHE A 434 -10.96 -3.94 14.61
C PHE A 434 -10.67 -2.44 14.52
N VAL A 435 -9.56 -1.99 15.11
CA VAL A 435 -9.12 -0.59 15.08
C VAL A 435 -8.60 -0.19 13.69
N ALA A 436 -7.99 -1.13 12.94
CA ALA A 436 -7.65 -0.95 11.52
C ALA A 436 -8.89 -0.65 10.69
N ASN A 437 -9.91 -1.50 10.86
CA ASN A 437 -11.16 -1.40 10.11
C ASN A 437 -11.90 -0.10 10.42
N LEU A 438 -11.94 0.32 11.68
CA LEU A 438 -12.55 1.61 12.08
C LEU A 438 -11.74 2.82 11.58
N SER A 439 -10.42 2.81 11.74
CA SER A 439 -9.52 3.89 11.30
C SER A 439 -9.51 4.02 9.78
N ALA A 440 -9.62 2.91 9.07
CA ALA A 440 -9.83 2.89 7.63
C ALA A 440 -11.23 3.46 7.31
N SER A 441 -12.29 3.00 7.97
CA SER A 441 -13.67 3.37 7.61
C SER A 441 -14.02 4.86 7.70
N GLN A 442 -13.25 5.65 8.46
CA GLN A 442 -13.59 7.04 8.74
C GLN A 442 -12.63 8.01 8.00
N PRO A 443 -13.16 9.07 7.37
CA PRO A 443 -12.35 10.21 6.99
C PRO A 443 -11.90 10.91 8.28
N ALA A 444 -10.73 10.56 8.81
CA ALA A 444 -10.17 11.26 9.95
C ALA A 444 -10.10 12.75 9.61
N LYS A 445 -10.80 13.64 10.33
CA LYS A 445 -10.77 15.08 10.01
C LYS A 445 -9.39 15.64 10.33
N GLY A 446 -8.79 16.31 9.36
CA GLY A 446 -7.54 17.04 9.57
C GLY A 446 -7.76 18.30 10.42
N GLY A 447 -6.65 18.95 10.79
CA GLY A 447 -6.68 20.29 11.38
C GLY A 447 -7.23 21.35 10.42
N ILE A 448 -7.25 22.61 10.84
CA ILE A 448 -7.73 23.74 10.04
C ILE A 448 -7.04 23.74 8.67
N GLY A 449 -7.82 23.73 7.58
CA GLY A 449 -7.32 23.70 6.20
C GLY A 449 -7.13 22.29 5.60
N ASN A 450 -7.07 21.24 6.42
CA ASN A 450 -6.91 19.85 5.96
C ASN A 450 -8.20 19.05 6.13
N MET A 451 -8.72 18.50 5.03
CA MET A 451 -9.92 17.67 5.08
C MET A 451 -9.66 16.33 5.79
N HIS A 452 -8.43 15.81 5.67
CA HIS A 452 -8.06 14.52 6.24
C HIS A 452 -6.80 14.58 7.11
N ALA A 453 -6.76 13.83 8.22
CA ALA A 453 -5.57 13.65 9.05
C ALA A 453 -4.67 12.57 8.43
N PRO A 454 -3.34 12.77 8.39
CA PRO A 454 -2.39 11.84 7.78
C PRO A 454 -2.49 10.47 8.45
N ASN A 455 -3.10 9.53 7.73
CA ASN A 455 -3.34 8.18 8.21
C ASN A 455 -3.16 7.21 7.02
N PRO A 456 -2.10 6.39 7.00
CA PRO A 456 -1.87 5.40 5.97
C PRO A 456 -2.95 4.31 5.87
N ALA A 457 -3.86 4.18 6.84
CA ALA A 457 -5.05 3.34 6.69
C ALA A 457 -6.12 3.99 5.80
N ASN A 458 -6.14 5.32 5.68
CA ASN A 458 -7.18 6.08 5.01
C ASN A 458 -6.98 6.10 3.48
N ARG A 459 -8.04 5.78 2.71
CA ARG A 459 -8.03 5.78 1.23
C ARG A 459 -7.44 7.06 0.62
N TYR A 460 -7.74 8.21 1.22
CA TYR A 460 -7.24 9.49 0.74
C TYR A 460 -5.71 9.50 0.67
N PHE A 461 -5.05 9.11 1.77
CA PHE A 461 -3.59 9.08 1.85
C PHE A 461 -2.99 7.93 1.08
N ARG A 462 -3.59 6.73 1.11
CA ARG A 462 -3.05 5.59 0.37
C ARG A 462 -3.08 5.76 -1.15
N HIS A 463 -4.07 6.47 -1.66
CA HIS A 463 -4.37 6.46 -3.08
C HIS A 463 -4.68 7.85 -3.65
N VAL A 464 -5.66 8.56 -3.09
CA VAL A 464 -6.19 9.78 -3.72
C VAL A 464 -5.12 10.85 -3.88
N VAL A 465 -4.29 11.08 -2.87
CA VAL A 465 -3.19 12.07 -2.93
C VAL A 465 -2.12 11.68 -3.95
N HIS A 466 -1.96 10.38 -4.23
CA HIS A 466 -0.97 9.85 -5.16
C HIS A 466 -1.53 9.63 -6.58
N CYS A 467 -2.81 9.89 -6.80
CA CYS A 467 -3.46 9.72 -8.08
C CYS A 467 -4.01 11.05 -8.58
N LYS A 468 -3.37 11.62 -9.62
CA LYS A 468 -3.80 12.89 -10.25
C LYS A 468 -5.28 12.85 -10.67
N GLY A 469 -5.75 11.71 -11.17
CA GLY A 469 -7.14 11.49 -11.56
C GLY A 469 -8.12 11.59 -10.38
N CYS A 470 -7.92 10.80 -9.33
CA CYS A 470 -8.79 10.80 -8.14
C CYS A 470 -8.71 12.12 -7.37
N MET A 471 -7.52 12.71 -7.25
CA MET A 471 -7.34 14.04 -6.66
C MET A 471 -8.13 15.10 -7.44
N SER A 472 -8.03 15.11 -8.77
CA SER A 472 -8.77 16.05 -9.63
C SER A 472 -10.27 15.92 -9.42
N VAL A 473 -10.78 14.70 -9.38
CA VAL A 473 -12.21 14.41 -9.14
C VAL A 473 -12.67 14.99 -7.80
N VAL A 474 -11.92 14.74 -6.73
CA VAL A 474 -12.24 15.29 -5.40
C VAL A 474 -12.20 16.82 -5.40
N LYS A 475 -11.19 17.44 -6.03
CA LYS A 475 -11.09 18.91 -6.18
C LYS A 475 -12.28 19.48 -6.95
N SER A 476 -12.67 18.85 -8.06
CA SER A 476 -13.81 19.28 -8.88
C SER A 476 -15.13 19.20 -8.11
N PHE A 477 -15.45 18.05 -7.49
CA PHE A 477 -16.68 17.91 -6.71
C PHE A 477 -16.71 18.83 -5.47
N ARG A 478 -15.55 19.11 -4.86
CA ARG A 478 -15.46 20.09 -3.77
C ARG A 478 -15.76 21.50 -4.25
N THR A 479 -15.23 21.88 -5.41
CA THR A 479 -15.49 23.20 -6.02
C THR A 479 -16.97 23.35 -6.32
N TRP A 480 -17.60 22.36 -6.97
CA TRP A 480 -19.03 22.35 -7.24
C TRP A 480 -19.87 22.41 -5.97
N LYS A 481 -19.53 21.63 -4.94
CA LYS A 481 -20.20 21.69 -3.64
C LYS A 481 -20.16 23.10 -3.06
N ASN A 482 -19.00 23.78 -3.08
CA ASN A 482 -18.85 25.12 -2.54
C ASN A 482 -19.69 26.14 -3.32
N VAL A 483 -19.63 26.10 -4.66
CA VAL A 483 -20.43 26.97 -5.53
C VAL A 483 -21.92 26.79 -5.28
N LEU A 484 -22.41 25.54 -5.27
CA LEU A 484 -23.82 25.23 -4.99
C LEU A 484 -24.23 25.68 -3.58
N SER A 485 -23.33 25.60 -2.60
CA SER A 485 -23.60 26.08 -1.23
C SER A 485 -23.79 27.60 -1.21
N VAL A 486 -22.94 28.35 -1.92
CA VAL A 486 -23.08 29.81 -2.05
C VAL A 486 -24.38 30.16 -2.77
N VAL A 487 -24.68 29.48 -3.89
CA VAL A 487 -25.94 29.73 -4.64
C VAL A 487 -27.16 29.42 -3.77
N ALA A 488 -27.17 28.31 -3.02
CA ALA A 488 -28.29 27.98 -2.13
C ALA A 488 -28.48 29.03 -1.02
N LEU A 489 -27.40 29.52 -0.42
CA LEU A 489 -27.45 30.58 0.59
C LEU A 489 -28.00 31.90 0.01
N VAL A 490 -27.49 32.32 -1.15
CA VAL A 490 -27.95 33.54 -1.83
C VAL A 490 -29.42 33.41 -2.24
N SER A 491 -29.81 32.30 -2.86
CA SER A 491 -31.20 32.03 -3.26
C SER A 491 -32.14 32.01 -2.06
N THR A 492 -31.72 31.43 -0.94
CA THR A 492 -32.50 31.44 0.31
C THR A 492 -32.67 32.86 0.86
N ALA A 493 -31.58 33.64 0.91
CA ALA A 493 -31.63 35.02 1.36
C ALA A 493 -32.56 35.88 0.47
N LEU A 494 -32.45 35.75 -0.85
CA LEU A 494 -33.32 36.45 -1.79
C LEU A 494 -34.78 36.00 -1.67
N ALA A 495 -35.04 34.71 -1.42
CA ALA A 495 -36.39 34.19 -1.22
C ALA A 495 -37.06 34.79 0.03
N ILE A 496 -36.28 35.10 1.07
CA ILE A 496 -36.77 35.77 2.28
C ILE A 496 -37.17 37.22 1.97
N LEU A 497 -36.38 37.93 1.15
CA LEU A 497 -36.55 39.35 0.87
C LEU A 497 -37.61 39.66 -0.20
N VAL A 498 -37.83 38.76 -1.15
CA VAL A 498 -38.76 38.97 -2.26
C VAL A 498 -40.21 38.82 -1.83
N THR A 499 -41.04 39.78 -2.24
CA THR A 499 -42.48 39.83 -1.94
C THR A 499 -43.35 39.03 -2.93
N GLY A 500 -42.88 38.82 -4.16
CA GLY A 500 -43.60 38.08 -5.20
C GLY A 500 -43.63 36.57 -4.97
N ARG A 501 -44.84 35.98 -4.87
CA ARG A 501 -45.03 34.54 -4.60
C ARG A 501 -44.38 33.62 -5.64
N GLN A 502 -44.41 34.00 -6.92
CA GLN A 502 -43.78 33.23 -8.01
C GLN A 502 -42.26 33.22 -7.89
N TRP A 503 -41.64 34.38 -7.66
CA TRP A 503 -40.20 34.50 -7.48
C TRP A 503 -39.69 33.79 -6.22
N LYS A 504 -40.44 33.86 -5.11
CA LYS A 504 -40.16 33.07 -3.90
C LYS A 504 -40.19 31.56 -4.21
N GLY A 505 -41.19 31.08 -4.96
CA GLY A 505 -41.27 29.68 -5.39
C GLY A 505 -40.07 29.24 -6.23
N LEU A 506 -39.65 30.06 -7.20
CA LEU A 506 -38.49 29.79 -8.05
C LEU A 506 -37.18 29.70 -7.24
N LEU A 507 -36.95 30.66 -6.33
CA LEU A 507 -35.75 30.71 -5.50
C LEU A 507 -35.67 29.54 -4.51
N LEU A 508 -36.80 29.13 -3.92
CA LEU A 508 -36.86 27.95 -3.08
C LEU A 508 -36.63 26.66 -3.87
N PHE A 509 -37.17 26.56 -5.09
CA PHE A 509 -36.90 25.42 -5.98
C PHE A 509 -35.41 25.36 -6.38
N SER A 510 -34.81 26.49 -6.74
CA SER A 510 -33.36 26.60 -7.00
C SER A 510 -32.54 26.16 -5.78
N THR A 511 -32.93 26.58 -4.58
CA THR A 511 -32.30 26.17 -3.32
C THR A 511 -32.38 24.65 -3.14
N ALA A 512 -33.56 24.05 -3.35
CA ALA A 512 -33.75 22.60 -3.24
C ALA A 512 -32.86 21.83 -4.25
N LEU A 513 -32.78 22.29 -5.50
CA LEU A 513 -31.88 21.70 -6.50
C LEU A 513 -30.40 21.82 -6.09
N CYS A 514 -29.99 22.97 -5.55
CA CYS A 514 -28.62 23.16 -5.07
C CYS A 514 -28.31 22.23 -3.89
N LEU A 515 -29.23 22.06 -2.94
CA LEU A 515 -29.09 21.13 -1.81
C LEU A 515 -28.96 19.68 -2.28
N ALA A 516 -29.77 19.26 -3.28
CA ALA A 516 -29.63 17.95 -3.90
C ALA A 516 -28.24 17.78 -4.56
N GLY A 517 -27.77 18.80 -5.29
CA GLY A 517 -26.43 18.80 -5.88
C GLY A 517 -25.30 18.76 -4.85
N ILE A 518 -25.44 19.45 -3.72
CA ILE A 518 -24.50 19.41 -2.58
C ILE A 518 -24.42 18.00 -2.00
N HIS A 519 -25.56 17.33 -1.86
CA HIS A 519 -25.62 15.94 -1.39
C HIS A 519 -24.89 15.01 -2.37
N VAL A 520 -25.18 15.10 -3.68
CA VAL A 520 -24.48 14.31 -4.72
C VAL A 520 -22.98 14.54 -4.69
N CYS A 521 -22.53 15.80 -4.62
CA CYS A 521 -21.11 16.14 -4.54
C CYS A 521 -20.47 15.57 -3.27
N SER A 522 -21.15 15.66 -2.13
CA SER A 522 -20.65 15.12 -0.85
C SER A 522 -20.54 13.60 -0.90
N THR A 523 -21.50 12.91 -1.51
CA THR A 523 -21.47 11.47 -1.72
C THR A 523 -20.32 11.06 -2.66
N ALA A 524 -20.11 11.77 -3.77
CA ALA A 524 -19.00 11.50 -4.68
C ALA A 524 -17.63 11.72 -4.02
N ILE A 525 -17.48 12.79 -3.23
CA ILE A 525 -16.27 13.02 -2.41
C ILE A 525 -16.09 11.86 -1.42
N GLY A 526 -17.16 11.48 -0.70
CA GLY A 526 -17.17 10.37 0.24
C GLY A 526 -16.67 9.09 -0.43
N MET A 527 -17.29 8.66 -1.53
CA MET A 527 -16.90 7.46 -2.28
C MET A 527 -15.42 7.41 -2.66
N ASN A 528 -14.81 8.55 -2.98
CA ASN A 528 -13.40 8.63 -3.36
C ASN A 528 -12.46 8.70 -2.15
N THR A 529 -12.93 9.14 -0.98
CA THR A 529 -12.05 9.46 0.17
C THR A 529 -12.28 8.59 1.39
N THR A 530 -13.41 7.90 1.50
CA THR A 530 -13.72 6.94 2.57
C THR A 530 -13.36 5.54 2.13
N ASN A 531 -12.77 4.74 3.03
CA ASN A 531 -12.57 3.34 2.74
C ASN A 531 -13.90 2.58 2.65
N PHE A 532 -13.87 1.52 1.87
CA PHE A 532 -14.89 0.49 1.86
C PHE A 532 -14.91 -0.22 3.22
N ILE A 533 -16.11 -0.35 3.78
CA ILE A 533 -16.33 -1.16 4.98
C ILE A 533 -16.78 -2.53 4.51
N ARG A 534 -16.02 -3.55 4.87
CA ARG A 534 -16.42 -4.93 4.62
C ARG A 534 -17.67 -5.26 5.41
N THR A 535 -18.75 -5.53 4.69
CA THR A 535 -19.97 -6.08 5.28
C THR A 535 -19.79 -7.59 5.44
N HIS A 536 -19.72 -8.07 6.68
CA HIS A 536 -19.78 -9.50 6.95
C HIS A 536 -21.18 -10.02 6.61
N ARG A 537 -21.25 -11.18 5.94
CA ARG A 537 -22.52 -11.89 5.76
C ARG A 537 -23.07 -12.20 7.16
N ARG A 538 -24.17 -11.56 7.52
CA ARG A 538 -24.98 -12.03 8.63
C ARG A 538 -25.67 -13.29 8.11
N LEU A 539 -25.35 -14.43 8.72
CA LEU A 539 -26.03 -15.69 8.44
C LEU A 539 -27.51 -15.57 8.82
#